data_AF-A0A8T6VIA3-F1
#
_entry.id   AF-A0A8T6VIA3-F1
#
_cell.length_a   1.000
_cell.length_b   1.000
_cell.length_c   1.000
_cell.angle_alpha   90.00
_cell.angle_beta   90.00
_cell.angle_gamma   90.00
#
_symmetry.space_group_name_H-M   'P 1'
#
loop_
_entity.id
_entity.type
_entity.pdbx_description
1 polymer ?
#
loop_
_entity_poly.entity_id
_entity_poly.type
_entity_poly.pdbx_seq_one_letter_code
_entity_poly.pdbx_strand_id
1 'polypeptide(L)' 'MKARRALVAAVGLIQTVIGMTAIILACTIYYNFLNIQSLLGVSVELLPVSLLILGVPGFFLIASGFFLLQDR' A
#
# COMPACT_ATOMS: atom_id res chain seq x y z
N MET A 1 15.79 -20.89 14.08
CA MET A 1 15.32 -21.20 12.70
C MET A 1 13.80 -21.09 12.53
N LYS A 2 12.95 -21.85 13.25
CA LYS A 2 11.48 -21.81 13.09
C LYS A 2 10.83 -20.45 13.41
N ALA A 3 11.22 -19.81 14.52
CA ALA A 3 10.70 -18.49 14.90
C ALA A 3 11.05 -17.39 13.89
N ARG A 4 12.29 -17.40 13.35
CA ARG A 4 12.72 -16.48 12.29
C ARG A 4 11.87 -16.65 11.02
N ARG A 5 11.55 -17.89 10.62
CA ARG A 5 10.71 -18.20 9.46
C ARG A 5 9.24 -17.76 9.65
N ALA A 6 8.73 -17.84 10.88
CA ALA A 6 7.41 -17.33 11.21
C ALA A 6 7.37 -15.79 11.16
N LEU A 7 8.40 -15.13 11.71
CA LEU A 7 8.53 -13.66 11.66
C LEU A 7 8.65 -13.13 10.25
N VAL A 8 9.51 -13.72 9.41
CA VAL A 8 9.68 -13.31 8.00
C VAL A 8 8.35 -13.37 7.24
N ALA A 9 7.58 -14.44 7.45
CA ALA A 9 6.28 -14.58 6.81
C ALA A 9 5.23 -13.60 7.34
N ALA A 10 5.22 -13.33 8.65
CA ALA A 10 4.35 -12.33 9.23
C ALA A 10 4.65 -10.94 8.64
N VAL A 11 5.94 -10.59 8.53
CA VAL A 11 6.38 -9.32 7.92
C VAL A 11 5.97 -9.27 6.44
N GLY A 12 6.18 -10.34 5.67
CA GLY A 12 5.78 -10.40 4.27
C GLY A 12 4.28 -10.23 4.05
N LEU A 13 3.46 -10.89 4.88
CA LEU A 13 2.00 -10.71 4.86
C LEU A 13 1.60 -9.28 5.20
N ILE A 14 2.16 -8.71 6.27
CA ILE A 14 1.86 -7.33 6.69
C ILE A 14 2.24 -6.34 5.59
N GLN A 15 3.43 -6.46 5.01
CA GLN A 15 3.87 -5.60 3.91
C GLN A 15 2.93 -5.68 2.70
N THR A 16 2.52 -6.90 2.33
CA THR A 16 1.59 -7.09 1.20
C THR A 16 0.23 -6.44 1.48
N VAL A 17 -0.32 -6.62 2.69
CA VAL A 17 -1.61 -6.01 3.09
C VAL A 17 -1.52 -4.50 3.13
N ILE A 18 -0.46 -3.94 3.71
CA ILE A 18 -0.25 -2.48 3.75
C ILE A 18 -0.12 -1.93 2.33
N GLY A 19 0.68 -2.58 1.49
CA GLY A 19 0.88 -2.16 0.10
C GLY A 19 -0.42 -2.17 -0.71
N MET A 20 -1.22 -3.23 -0.60
CA MET A 20 -2.55 -3.29 -1.23
C MET A 20 -3.48 -2.19 -0.71
N THR A 21 -3.49 -1.96 0.60
CA THR A 21 -4.32 -0.91 1.22
C THR A 21 -3.91 0.48 0.73
N ALA A 22 -2.60 0.74 0.58
CA ALA A 22 -2.09 1.99 0.05
C ALA A 22 -2.55 2.22 -1.40
N ILE A 23 -2.50 1.20 -2.26
CA ILE A 23 -2.99 1.29 -3.64
C ILE A 23 -4.50 1.55 -3.67
N ILE A 24 -5.29 0.82 -2.88
CA ILE A 24 -6.74 1.01 -2.80
C ILE A 24 -7.07 2.44 -2.36
N LEU A 25 -6.35 2.96 -1.36
CA LEU A 25 -6.53 4.33 -0.88
C LEU A 25 -6.15 5.36 -1.94
N ALA A 26 -5.06 5.14 -2.66
CA ALA A 26 -4.63 6.00 -3.76
C ALA A 26 -5.71 6.10 -4.86
N CYS A 27 -6.28 4.95 -5.25
CA CYS A 27 -7.37 4.89 -6.22
C CYS A 27 -8.65 5.55 -5.69
N THR A 28 -8.98 5.31 -4.42
CA THR A 28 -10.15 5.91 -3.75
C THR A 28 -10.07 7.44 -3.77
N ILE A 29 -8.90 8.01 -3.45
CA ILE A 29 -8.65 9.45 -3.52
C ILE A 29 -8.72 9.93 -4.96
N TYR A 30 -8.07 9.23 -5.90
CA TYR A 30 -8.04 9.63 -7.31
C TYR A 30 -9.44 9.72 -7.94
N TYR A 31 -10.27 8.70 -7.74
CA TYR A 31 -11.63 8.63 -8.27
C TYR A 31 -12.67 9.39 -7.45
N ASN A 32 -12.25 10.10 -6.39
CA ASN A 32 -13.12 10.77 -5.43
C ASN A 32 -14.25 9.88 -4.88
N PHE A 33 -13.95 8.61 -4.62
CA PHE A 33 -14.97 7.67 -4.14
C PHE A 33 -15.49 8.15 -2.77
N LEU A 34 -16.81 8.09 -2.54
CA LEU A 34 -17.47 8.61 -1.32
C LEU A 34 -17.17 10.09 -1.00
N ASN A 35 -16.83 10.91 -2.02
CA ASN A 35 -16.46 12.31 -1.83
C ASN A 35 -15.25 12.50 -0.88
N ILE A 36 -14.33 11.52 -0.87
CA ILE A 36 -13.18 11.50 0.03
C ILE A 36 -12.26 12.71 -0.14
N GLN A 37 -12.18 13.30 -1.34
CA GLN A 37 -11.37 14.50 -1.58
C GLN A 37 -11.88 15.68 -0.76
N SER A 38 -13.21 15.84 -0.66
CA SER A 38 -13.84 16.87 0.16
C SER A 38 -13.64 16.61 1.66
N LEU A 39 -13.70 15.35 2.09
CA LEU A 39 -13.46 14.95 3.49
C LEU A 39 -12.02 15.20 3.92
N LEU A 40 -11.06 14.97 3.03
CA LEU A 40 -9.62 15.14 3.29
C LEU A 40 -9.12 16.55 2.97
N GLY A 41 -9.95 17.42 2.37
CA GLY A 41 -9.54 18.75 1.92
C GLY A 41 -8.48 18.71 0.81
N VAL A 42 -8.49 17.68 -0.02
CA VAL A 42 -7.49 17.46 -1.07
C VAL A 42 -7.86 18.28 -2.31
N SER A 43 -6.94 19.16 -2.73
CA SER A 43 -7.05 19.86 -4.00
C SER A 43 -6.78 18.93 -5.18
N VAL A 44 -7.46 19.15 -6.30
CA VAL A 44 -7.33 18.37 -7.55
C VAL A 44 -5.88 18.34 -8.04
N GLU A 45 -5.12 19.41 -7.81
CA GLU A 45 -3.70 19.53 -8.17
C GLU A 45 -2.80 18.54 -7.41
N LEU A 46 -3.23 18.06 -6.24
CA LEU A 46 -2.49 17.11 -5.40
C LEU A 46 -2.87 15.64 -5.68
N LEU A 47 -3.80 15.38 -6.59
CA LEU A 47 -4.20 14.00 -6.97
C LEU A 47 -3.03 13.18 -7.52
N PRO A 48 -2.20 13.69 -8.46
CA PRO A 48 -1.06 12.94 -8.96
C PRO A 48 -0.02 12.66 -7.86
N VAL A 49 0.16 13.61 -6.94
CA VAL A 49 1.06 13.47 -5.79
C VAL A 49 0.58 12.35 -4.86
N SER A 50 -0.73 12.27 -4.61
CA SER A 50 -1.34 11.22 -3.80
C SER A 50 -1.10 9.83 -4.42
N LEU A 51 -1.25 9.71 -5.75
CA LEU A 51 -0.95 8.48 -6.48
C LEU A 51 0.53 8.09 -6.37
N LEU A 52 1.45 9.06 -6.44
CA LEU A 52 2.88 8.78 -6.32
C LEU A 52 3.27 8.37 -4.90
N ILE A 53 2.82 9.11 -3.88
CA ILE A 53 3.18 8.86 -2.48
C ILE A 53 2.58 7.56 -1.95
N LEU A 54 1.38 7.17 -2.38
CA LEU A 54 0.75 5.93 -1.93
C LEU A 54 1.05 4.76 -2.88
N GLY A 55 0.97 5.00 -4.19
CA GLY A 55 1.07 3.97 -5.20
C GLY A 55 2.50 3.43 -5.36
N VAL A 56 3.51 4.30 -5.44
CA VAL A 56 4.90 3.85 -5.64
C VAL A 56 5.38 3.03 -4.44
N PRO A 57 5.32 3.53 -3.18
CA PRO A 57 5.71 2.73 -2.02
C PRO A 57 4.80 1.51 -1.81
N GLY A 58 3.51 1.63 -2.09
CA GLY A 58 2.56 0.52 -2.01
C GLY A 58 2.93 -0.63 -2.94
N PHE A 59 3.33 -0.33 -4.17
CA PHE A 59 3.81 -1.33 -5.12
C PHE A 59 5.09 -2.02 -4.64
N PHE A 60 6.07 -1.25 -4.14
CA PHE A 60 7.30 -1.81 -3.56
C PHE A 60 7.02 -2.67 -2.31
N LEU A 61 6.04 -2.30 -1.49
CA LEU A 61 5.61 -3.10 -0.33
C LEU A 61 4.98 -4.43 -0.74
N ILE A 62 4.16 -4.46 -1.80
CA ILE A 62 3.60 -5.70 -2.34
C ILE A 62 4.71 -6.59 -2.89
N ALA A 63 5.60 -6.02 -3.71
CA ALA A 63 6.70 -6.77 -4.33
C ALA A 63 7.65 -7.36 -3.28
N SER A 64 8.05 -6.57 -2.29
CA SER A 64 8.93 -7.03 -1.20
C SER A 64 8.23 -8.03 -0.28
N GLY A 65 6.95 -7.81 0.04
CA GLY A 65 6.15 -8.74 0.82
C GLY A 65 6.01 -10.11 0.14
N PHE A 66 5.78 -10.12 -1.18
CA PHE A 66 5.72 -11.35 -1.97
C PHE A 66 7.07 -12.08 -1.97
N PHE A 67 8.17 -11.35 -2.15
CA PHE A 67 9.52 -11.92 -2.11
C PHE A 67 9.82 -12.59 -0.76
N LEU A 68 9.47 -11.95 0.36
CA LEU A 68 9.64 -12.53 1.70
C LEU A 68 8.79 -13.79 1.93
N LEU A 69 7.64 -13.90 1.25
CA LEU A 69 6.79 -15.08 1.34
C LEU A 69 7.28 -16.23 0.44
N GLN A 70 7.99 -15.92 -0.63
CA GLN A 70 8.54 -16.88 -1.58
C GLN A 70 9.91 -17.42 -1.14
N ASP A 71 10.73 -16.62 -0.45
CA ASP A 71 12.01 -17.01 0.16
C ASP A 71 11.82 -17.85 1.45
N ARG A 72 10.75 -18.64 1.50
CA ARG A 72 10.27 -19.35 2.67
C ARG A 72 10.51 -20.83 2.55
#